data_AF-A0A4R4U2I8-F1
#
_entry.id   AF-A0A4R4U2I8-F1
#
_cell.length_a   1.000
_cell.length_b   1.000
_cell.length_c   1.000
_cell.angle_alpha   90.00
_cell.angle_beta   90.00
_cell.angle_gamma   90.00
#
_symmetry.space_group_name_H-M   'P 1'
#
loop_
_entity.id
_entity.type
_entity.pdbx_description
1 polymer ?
#
loop_
_entity_poly.entity_id
_entity_poly.type
_entity_poly.pdbx_seq_one_letter_code
_entity_poly.pdbx_strand_id
1 'polypeptide(L)'
;LWENPKLEMSAGKAMAQAGHAAQLAWWACDADERAAWRERGMAVSVRRAPALGDFDAKVAAGLPVVRDAGFTEIEPGSCTFVADAPWLAGRVFRA
;
A
#
# COMPACT_ATOMS: atom_id res chain seq x y z
N LEU A 1 4.19 -3.70 2.04
CA LEU A 1 3.14 -2.70 2.30
C LEU A 1 3.67 -1.78 3.39
N TRP A 2 3.73 -0.48 3.09
CA TRP A 2 4.34 0.51 3.96
C TRP A 2 3.26 1.39 4.57
N GLU A 3 3.12 1.36 5.89
CA GLU A 3 2.23 2.24 6.66
C GLU A 3 2.84 3.64 6.76
N ASN A 4 2.00 4.67 6.64
CA ASN A 4 2.38 6.05 6.85
C ASN A 4 2.76 6.27 8.34
N PRO A 5 4.02 6.61 8.64
CA PRO A 5 4.48 6.71 10.02
C PRO A 5 3.95 7.95 10.75
N LYS A 6 3.29 8.88 10.07
CA LYS A 6 2.68 10.07 10.69
C LYS A 6 1.30 9.78 11.29
N LEU A 7 0.63 8.70 10.84
CA LEU A 7 -0.74 8.40 11.25
C LEU A 7 -0.74 7.43 12.42
N GLU A 8 -1.58 7.71 13.42
CA GLU A 8 -1.95 6.73 14.44
C GLU A 8 -3.26 6.07 14.02
N MET A 9 -3.23 4.76 13.86
CA MET A 9 -4.39 3.94 13.49
C MET A 9 -4.66 2.93 14.58
N SER A 10 -5.94 2.64 14.81
CA SER A 10 -6.30 1.43 15.53
C SER A 10 -5.78 0.20 14.77
N ALA A 11 -5.44 -0.89 15.48
CA ALA A 11 -4.94 -2.10 14.83
C ALA A 11 -5.93 -2.63 13.76
N GLY A 12 -7.24 -2.55 14.03
CA GLY A 12 -8.29 -2.92 13.08
C GLY A 12 -8.25 -2.08 11.80
N LYS A 13 -8.10 -0.76 11.92
CA LYS A 13 -7.98 0.12 10.76
C LYS A 13 -6.68 -0.12 10.02
N ALA A 14 -5.54 -0.24 10.70
CA ALA A 14 -4.26 -0.55 10.06
C ALA A 14 -4.33 -1.85 9.24
N MET A 15 -4.96 -2.91 9.78
CA MET A 15 -5.19 -4.17 9.04
C MET A 15 -6.05 -3.97 7.80
N ALA A 16 -7.16 -3.23 7.90
CA ALA A 16 -8.03 -2.95 6.75
C ALA A 16 -7.30 -2.18 5.64
N GLN A 17 -6.55 -1.15 6.01
CA GLN A 17 -5.80 -0.32 5.06
C GLN A 17 -4.64 -1.11 4.42
N ALA A 18 -3.97 -1.98 5.18
CA ALA A 18 -3.00 -2.92 4.62
C ALA A 18 -3.66 -3.88 3.62
N GLY A 19 -4.85 -4.40 3.92
CA GLY A 19 -5.65 -5.22 3.00
C GLY A 19 -5.95 -4.49 1.69
N HIS A 20 -6.39 -3.23 1.75
CA HIS A 20 -6.61 -2.40 0.56
C HIS A 20 -5.32 -2.19 -0.25
N ALA A 21 -4.17 -1.98 0.41
CA ALA A 21 -2.90 -1.84 -0.28
C ALA A 21 -2.49 -3.13 -1.03
N ALA A 22 -2.72 -4.30 -0.43
CA ALA A 22 -2.52 -5.59 -1.10
C ALA A 22 -3.46 -5.76 -2.30
N GLN A 23 -4.72 -5.32 -2.18
CA GLN A 23 -5.69 -5.35 -3.28
C GLN A 23 -5.28 -4.44 -4.44
N LEU A 24 -4.79 -3.23 -4.17
CA LEU A 24 -4.25 -2.35 -5.21
C LEU A 24 -3.06 -2.98 -5.93
N ALA A 25 -2.13 -3.61 -5.19
CA ALA A 25 -1.01 -4.36 -5.79
C ALA A 25 -1.48 -5.52 -6.67
N TRP A 26 -2.54 -6.23 -6.25
CA TRP A 26 -3.15 -7.33 -7.00
C TRP A 26 -3.75 -6.86 -8.33
N TRP A 27 -4.43 -5.71 -8.33
CA TRP A 27 -5.00 -5.15 -9.55
C TRP A 27 -3.94 -4.64 -10.53
N ALA A 28 -2.78 -4.21 -10.02
CA ALA A 28 -1.65 -3.79 -10.83
C ALA A 28 -0.84 -4.93 -11.47
N CYS A 29 -1.07 -6.18 -11.08
CA CYS A 29 -0.41 -7.34 -11.68
C CYS A 29 -0.95 -7.64 -13.09
N ASP A 30 -0.10 -8.16 -13.96
CA ASP A 30 -0.49 -8.94 -15.14
C ASP A 30 -0.77 -10.42 -14.78
N ALA A 31 -0.93 -11.30 -15.78
CA ALA A 31 -1.24 -12.71 -15.56
C ALA A 31 -0.06 -13.48 -14.92
N ASP A 32 1.16 -13.24 -15.38
CA ASP A 32 2.37 -13.94 -14.94
C ASP A 32 2.75 -13.49 -13.52
N GLU A 33 2.63 -12.20 -13.23
CA GLU A 33 2.85 -11.62 -11.90
C GLU A 33 1.84 -12.17 -10.88
N ARG A 34 0.56 -12.33 -11.28
CA ARG A 34 -0.46 -12.97 -10.43
C ARG A 34 -0.14 -14.43 -10.16
N ALA A 35 0.31 -15.18 -11.16
CA ALA A 35 0.69 -16.58 -11.01
C ALA A 35 1.88 -16.72 -10.05
N ALA A 36 2.95 -15.96 -10.28
CA ALA A 36 4.16 -15.98 -9.45
C ALA A 36 3.87 -15.59 -7.99
N TRP A 37 2.99 -14.61 -7.75
CA TRP A 37 2.63 -14.24 -6.38
C TRP A 37 1.79 -15.32 -5.69
N ARG A 38 0.88 -15.98 -6.42
CA ARG A 38 0.09 -17.12 -5.91
C ARG A 38 0.97 -18.31 -5.55
N GLU A 39 1.94 -18.67 -6.38
CA GLU A 39 2.90 -19.75 -6.09
C GLU A 39 3.70 -19.49 -4.81
N ARG A 40 3.94 -18.22 -4.49
CA ARG A 40 4.57 -17.78 -3.23
C ARG A 40 3.58 -17.64 -2.06
N GLY A 41 2.37 -18.18 -2.19
CA GLY A 41 1.34 -18.16 -1.15
C GLY A 41 0.73 -16.78 -0.89
N MET A 42 0.78 -15.87 -1.87
CA MET A 42 0.31 -14.48 -1.73
C MET A 42 0.97 -13.75 -0.55
N ALA A 43 2.21 -14.10 -0.23
CA ALA A 43 2.92 -13.55 0.93
C ALA A 43 3.04 -12.02 0.86
N VAL A 44 2.80 -11.35 1.99
CA VAL A 44 2.99 -9.90 2.17
C VAL A 44 3.82 -9.62 3.41
N SER A 45 4.60 -8.55 3.37
CA SER A 45 5.19 -7.93 4.56
C SER A 45 4.53 -6.59 4.81
N VAL A 46 3.98 -6.40 6.01
CA VAL A 46 3.40 -5.14 6.47
C VAL A 46 4.40 -4.50 7.42
N ARG A 47 4.81 -3.26 7.14
CA ARG A 47 5.84 -2.54 7.89
C ARG A 47 5.45 -1.07 8.01
N ARG A 48 5.78 -0.45 9.13
CA ARG A 48 5.79 1.01 9.24
C ARG A 48 6.97 1.56 8.45
N ALA A 49 6.78 2.64 7.69
CA ALA A 49 7.90 3.27 7.01
C ALA A 49 8.89 3.83 8.05
N PRO A 50 10.22 3.67 7.86
CA PRO A 50 11.22 4.12 8.84
C PRO A 50 11.18 5.63 9.07
N ALA A 51 11.01 6.41 8.01
CA ALA A 51 10.79 7.85 8.06
C ALA A 51 9.65 8.29 7.12
N LEU A 52 9.09 9.48 7.38
CA LEU A 52 8.07 10.07 6.52
C LEU A 52 8.60 10.29 5.08
N GLY A 53 9.87 10.70 4.94
CA GLY A 53 10.50 10.88 3.63
C GLY A 53 10.56 9.61 2.77
N ASP A 54 10.71 8.42 3.39
CA ASP A 54 10.69 7.14 2.67
C ASP A 54 9.29 6.83 2.12
N PHE A 55 8.26 7.16 2.91
CA PHE A 55 6.87 6.99 2.49
C PHE A 55 6.52 7.96 1.36
N ASP A 56 6.85 9.24 1.52
CA ASP A 56 6.55 10.28 0.53
C ASP A 56 7.28 10.01 -0.80
N ALA A 57 8.51 9.51 -0.76
CA ALA A 57 9.24 9.12 -1.97
C ALA A 57 8.52 8.00 -2.75
N LYS A 58 7.91 7.03 -2.05
CA LYS A 58 7.13 5.95 -2.68
C LYS A 58 5.83 6.48 -3.29
N VAL A 59 5.15 7.40 -2.60
CA VAL A 59 3.97 8.09 -3.15
C VAL A 59 4.35 8.89 -4.40
N ALA A 60 5.44 9.66 -4.35
CA ALA A 60 5.92 10.48 -5.45
C ALA A 60 6.38 9.65 -6.67
N ALA A 61 6.88 8.43 -6.43
CA ALA A 61 7.22 7.48 -7.48
C ALA A 61 5.97 6.92 -8.23
N GLY A 62 4.76 7.26 -7.80
CA GLY A 62 3.52 6.81 -8.43
C GLY A 62 3.16 5.36 -8.11
N LEU A 63 3.68 4.81 -7.01
CA LEU A 63 3.26 3.50 -6.52
C LEU A 63 1.80 3.54 -6.04
N PRO A 64 1.07 2.40 -6.03
CA PRO A 64 -0.32 2.37 -5.57
C PRO A 64 -0.45 2.83 -4.11
N VAL A 65 -1.33 3.81 -3.87
CA VAL A 65 -1.53 4.42 -2.55
C VAL A 65 -2.98 4.27 -2.11
N VAL A 66 -3.19 3.83 -0.88
CA VAL A 66 -4.51 3.84 -0.24
C VAL A 66 -4.77 5.22 0.34
N ARG A 67 -5.92 5.80 -0.01
CA ARG A 67 -6.41 7.06 0.55
C ARG A 67 -7.66 6.77 1.36
N ASP A 68 -7.61 7.05 2.65
CA ASP A 68 -8.76 6.83 3.54
C ASP A 68 -9.80 7.93 3.28
N ALA A 69 -11.04 7.55 2.95
CA ALA A 69 -12.11 8.51 2.67
C ALA A 69 -12.56 9.28 3.92
N GLY A 70 -12.14 8.85 5.12
CA GLY A 70 -12.38 9.53 6.39
C GLY A 70 -13.81 9.37 6.90
N PHE A 71 -13.99 8.54 7.93
CA PHE A 71 -15.28 8.42 8.62
C PHE A 71 -15.18 8.27 10.15
N THR A 72 -13.98 8.10 10.76
CA THR A 72 -13.91 7.75 12.20
C THR A 72 -12.66 8.20 12.97
N GLU A 73 -11.45 8.22 12.41
CA GLU A 73 -10.21 8.41 13.23
C GLU A 73 -9.05 9.19 12.57
N ILE A 74 -9.06 9.41 11.25
CA ILE A 74 -7.98 10.10 10.53
C ILE A 74 -8.58 11.15 9.61
N GLU A 75 -7.85 12.25 9.42
CA GLU A 75 -8.15 13.30 8.44
C GLU A 75 -8.53 12.69 7.07
N PRO A 76 -9.72 13.00 6.54
CA PRO A 76 -10.15 12.53 5.22
C PRO A 76 -9.12 12.81 4.13
N GLY A 77 -8.92 11.84 3.24
CA GLY A 77 -7.97 11.93 2.13
C GLY A 77 -6.52 11.59 2.48
N SER A 78 -6.24 11.23 3.74
CA SER A 78 -4.89 10.82 4.16
C SER A 78 -4.41 9.56 3.44
N CYS A 79 -3.16 9.59 2.99
CA CYS A 79 -2.47 8.41 2.46
C CYS A 79 -2.07 7.49 3.61
N THR A 80 -2.70 6.33 3.75
CA THR A 80 -2.51 5.42 4.89
C THR A 80 -1.44 4.36 4.63
N PHE A 81 -1.46 3.77 3.43
CA PHE A 81 -0.50 2.75 3.01
C PHE A 81 -0.06 2.94 1.56
N VAL A 82 1.19 2.55 1.27
CA VAL A 82 1.70 2.39 -0.10
C VAL A 82 2.05 0.93 -0.36
N ALA A 83 1.64 0.43 -1.52
CA ALA A 83 2.05 -0.88 -1.99
C ALA A 83 3.37 -0.80 -2.77
N ASP A 84 4.29 -1.71 -2.45
CA ASP A 84 5.63 -1.79 -3.05
C ASP A 84 5.92 -3.26 -3.31
N ALA A 85 6.23 -3.58 -4.57
CA ALA A 85 6.44 -4.93 -5.06
C ALA A 85 7.29 -4.89 -6.34
N PRO A 86 8.02 -5.98 -6.68
CA PRO A 86 8.89 -6.00 -7.85
C PRO A 86 8.21 -5.60 -9.17
N TRP A 87 6.94 -6.00 -9.34
CA TRP A 87 6.16 -5.69 -10.55
C TRP A 87 5.67 -4.24 -10.64
N LEU A 88 5.75 -3.47 -9.55
CA LEU A 88 5.34 -2.07 -9.53
C LEU A 88 6.48 -1.12 -9.90
N ALA A 89 7.72 -1.60 -9.90
CA ALA A 89 8.89 -0.77 -10.21
C ALA A 89 8.81 -0.24 -11.65
N GLY A 90 8.92 1.08 -11.82
CA GLY A 90 8.86 1.74 -13.12
C GLY A 90 7.46 1.86 -13.74
N ARG A 91 6.41 1.39 -13.05
CA ARG A 91 5.01 1.59 -13.47
C ARG A 91 4.40 2.73 -12.67
N VAL A 92 3.77 3.68 -13.35
CA VAL A 92 2.92 4.69 -12.69
C VAL A 92 1.53 4.11 -12.53
N PHE A 93 1.12 3.86 -11.29
CA PHE A 93 -0.22 3.38 -11.00
C PHE A 93 -1.23 4.53 -11.09
N ARG A 94 -2.28 4.34 -11.88
CA ARG A 94 -3.46 5.23 -11.92
C ARG A 94 -4.66 4.39 -11.49
N ALA A 95 -5.18 4.69 -10.30
CA ALA A 95 -6.40 4.09 -9.76
C ALA A 95 -7.63 4.61 -10.53
#